data_AF-A0A5C4K7A5-F1
#
_entry.id   AF-A0A5C4K7A5-F1
#
_cell.length_a   1.000
_cell.length_b   1.000
_cell.length_c   1.000
_cell.angle_alpha   90.00
_cell.angle_beta   90.00
_cell.angle_gamma   90.00
#
_symmetry.space_group_name_H-M   'P 1'
#
loop_
_entity.id
_entity.type
_entity.pdbx_description
1 polymer ?
#
loop_
_entity_poly.entity_id
_entity_poly.type
_entity_poly.pdbx_seq_one_letter_code
_entity_poly.pdbx_strand_id
1 'polypeptide(L)'
;MGFFSAARQGRKDDAELGQGLWRRAHDRFQRGLDRFHQVLEGVEDDQLYAELLEIANELAGLLERVRLVCMEAQRRSPNDGLDIPVALSGVHRALSKAGNSLATTAEAAAMLRLAVGPIPVGAASVRRRAESVFQQVADAERHLSEEGSGPQHLGIPG
;
A
#
# COMPACT_ATOMS: atom_id res chain seq x y z
N MET A 1 -10.52 1.44 23.54
CA MET A 1 -11.25 0.17 23.36
C MET A 1 -11.10 -0.31 21.90
N GLY A 2 -9.95 -0.86 21.49
CA GLY A 2 -9.66 -1.21 20.08
C GLY A 2 -8.89 -2.51 19.84
N PHE A 3 -8.54 -3.26 20.88
CA PHE A 3 -7.70 -4.47 20.74
C PHE A 3 -8.40 -5.65 20.07
N PHE A 4 -9.73 -5.78 20.24
CA PHE A 4 -10.49 -6.90 19.67
C PHE A 4 -10.74 -6.78 18.17
N SER A 5 -10.83 -5.56 17.61
CA SER A 5 -11.02 -5.34 16.17
C SER A 5 -9.72 -5.57 15.40
N ALA A 6 -8.59 -5.07 15.91
CA ALA A 6 -7.27 -5.28 15.31
C ALA A 6 -6.88 -6.77 15.29
N ALA A 7 -7.08 -7.50 16.39
CA ALA A 7 -6.82 -8.93 16.45
C ALA A 7 -7.78 -9.77 15.56
N ARG A 8 -8.99 -9.27 15.31
CA ARG A 8 -9.93 -9.92 14.38
C ARG A 8 -9.55 -9.64 12.93
N GLN A 9 -9.11 -8.41 12.62
CA GLN A 9 -8.65 -8.04 11.30
C GLN A 9 -7.37 -8.80 10.94
N GLY A 10 -6.39 -8.89 11.85
CA GLY A 10 -5.17 -9.68 11.63
C GLY A 10 -5.45 -11.16 11.34
N ARG A 11 -6.39 -11.78 12.06
CA ARG A 11 -6.82 -13.17 11.79
C ARG A 11 -7.58 -13.32 10.47
N LYS A 12 -8.34 -12.30 10.06
CA LYS A 12 -9.02 -12.29 8.75
C LYS A 12 -7.98 -12.19 7.63
N ASP A 13 -6.99 -11.32 7.81
CA ASP A 13 -5.90 -11.15 6.85
C ASP A 13 -5.02 -12.41 6.80
N ASP A 14 -4.79 -13.11 7.94
CA ASP A 14 -4.11 -14.41 7.97
C ASP A 14 -4.87 -15.45 7.13
N ALA A 15 -6.20 -15.49 7.26
CA ALA A 15 -7.06 -16.45 6.58
C ALA A 15 -7.16 -16.19 5.06
N GLU A 16 -7.15 -14.92 4.65
CA GLU A 16 -7.38 -14.53 3.25
C GLU A 16 -6.09 -14.30 2.46
N LEU A 17 -5.00 -13.86 3.10
CA LEU A 17 -3.71 -13.56 2.46
C LEU A 17 -2.65 -14.65 2.71
N GLY A 18 -2.90 -15.58 3.63
CA GLY A 18 -1.89 -16.51 4.13
C GLY A 18 -0.82 -15.80 4.98
N GLN A 19 0.36 -16.42 5.05
CA GLN A 19 1.52 -15.92 5.83
C GLN A 19 2.73 -15.56 4.95
N GLY A 20 2.59 -15.72 3.62
CA GLY A 20 3.67 -15.59 2.67
C GLY A 20 3.80 -14.19 2.04
N LEU A 21 4.17 -14.19 0.77
CA LEU A 21 4.53 -13.01 -0.01
C LEU A 21 3.49 -11.87 0.05
N TRP A 22 2.22 -12.19 -0.21
CA TRP A 22 1.15 -11.18 -0.34
C TRP A 22 0.76 -10.57 1.01
N ARG A 23 0.79 -11.38 2.06
CA ARG A 23 0.62 -10.87 3.42
C ARG A 23 1.70 -9.85 3.77
N ARG A 24 2.97 -10.15 3.48
CA ARG A 24 4.07 -9.22 3.78
C ARG A 24 4.00 -7.93 2.95
N ALA A 25 3.50 -8.00 1.72
CA ALA A 25 3.25 -6.82 0.91
C ALA A 25 2.17 -5.93 1.54
N HIS A 26 1.05 -6.53 1.97
CA HIS A 26 -0.02 -5.84 2.69
C HIS A 26 0.48 -5.20 4.00
N ASP A 27 1.16 -5.97 4.86
CA ASP A 27 1.67 -5.48 6.14
C ASP A 27 2.70 -4.35 5.97
N ARG A 28 3.50 -4.38 4.90
CA ARG A 28 4.42 -3.28 4.59
C ARG A 28 3.67 -2.00 4.26
N PHE A 29 2.61 -2.10 3.46
CA PHE A 29 1.77 -0.94 3.14
C PHE A 29 1.09 -0.39 4.40
N GLN A 30 0.46 -1.27 5.19
CA GLN A 30 -0.20 -0.89 6.44
C GLN A 30 0.78 -0.18 7.40
N ARG A 31 1.98 -0.73 7.63
CA ARG A 31 2.99 -0.08 8.48
C ARG A 31 3.42 1.30 7.97
N GLY A 32 3.45 1.50 6.65
CA GLY A 32 3.72 2.80 6.06
C GLY A 32 2.63 3.82 6.38
N LEU A 33 1.37 3.40 6.32
CA LEU A 33 0.20 4.22 6.66
C LEU A 33 0.16 4.54 8.16
N ASP A 34 0.40 3.55 9.02
CA ASP A 34 0.47 3.74 10.47
C ASP A 34 1.54 4.78 10.84
N ARG A 35 2.71 4.72 10.19
CA ARG A 35 3.76 5.73 10.36
C ARG A 35 3.30 7.11 9.90
N PHE A 36 2.57 7.21 8.79
CA PHE A 36 2.04 8.50 8.33
C PHE A 36 1.06 9.10 9.36
N HIS A 37 0.14 8.29 9.89
CA HIS A 37 -0.78 8.73 10.94
C HIS A 37 -0.05 9.15 12.22
N GLN A 38 0.97 8.40 12.64
CA GLN A 38 1.79 8.77 13.79
C GLN A 38 2.51 10.12 13.59
N VAL A 39 2.93 10.43 12.35
CA VAL A 39 3.49 11.75 12.04
C VAL A 39 2.42 12.82 12.21
N LEU A 40 1.22 12.59 11.68
CA LEU A 40 0.08 13.51 11.72
C LEU A 40 -0.35 13.85 13.15
N GLU A 41 -0.34 12.88 14.07
CA GLU A 41 -0.62 13.08 15.49
C GLU A 41 0.31 14.11 16.18
N GLY A 42 1.51 14.34 15.63
CA GLY A 42 2.49 15.28 16.17
C GLY A 42 2.54 16.62 15.44
N VAL A 43 1.64 16.91 14.50
CA VAL A 43 1.62 18.19 13.77
C VAL A 43 0.85 19.21 14.58
N GLU A 44 1.52 20.30 14.97
CA GLU A 44 0.93 21.38 15.78
C GLU A 44 0.32 22.51 14.94
N ASP A 45 0.78 22.69 13.69
CA ASP A 45 0.27 23.72 12.79
C ASP A 45 -1.04 23.24 12.13
N ASP A 46 -2.15 23.93 12.41
CA ASP A 46 -3.50 23.57 11.95
C ASP A 46 -3.61 23.51 10.42
N GLN A 47 -2.91 24.39 9.70
CA GLN A 47 -2.95 24.41 8.24
C GLN A 47 -2.20 23.21 7.66
N LEU A 48 -0.97 22.96 8.14
CA LEU A 48 -0.19 21.80 7.73
C LEU A 48 -0.91 20.49 8.12
N TYR A 49 -1.54 20.45 9.28
CA TYR A 49 -2.35 19.31 9.72
C TYR A 49 -3.48 19.03 8.75
N ALA A 50 -4.26 20.06 8.36
CA ALA A 50 -5.37 19.91 7.42
C ALA A 50 -4.88 19.38 6.05
N GLU A 51 -3.80 19.95 5.52
CA GLU A 51 -3.22 19.51 4.24
C GLU A 51 -2.71 18.05 4.30
N LEU A 52 -2.04 17.65 5.38
CA LEU A 52 -1.55 16.29 5.57
C LEU A 52 -2.69 15.30 5.87
N LEU A 53 -3.76 15.72 6.54
CA LEU A 53 -4.93 14.90 6.81
C LEU A 53 -5.66 14.52 5.51
N GLU A 54 -5.78 15.45 4.56
CA GLU A 54 -6.32 15.12 3.23
C GLU A 54 -5.49 14.01 2.55
N ILE A 55 -4.16 14.15 2.54
CA ILE A 55 -3.26 13.12 2.01
C ILE A 55 -3.44 11.79 2.75
N ALA A 56 -3.52 11.82 4.09
CA ALA A 56 -3.71 10.63 4.91
C ALA A 56 -4.99 9.87 4.56
N ASN A 57 -6.11 10.60 4.42
CA ASN A 57 -7.41 10.02 4.09
C ASN A 57 -7.39 9.33 2.72
N GLU A 58 -6.78 9.96 1.72
CA GLU A 58 -6.66 9.36 0.39
C GLU A 58 -5.74 8.13 0.39
N LEU A 59 -4.60 8.17 1.10
CA LEU A 59 -3.70 7.04 1.25
C LEU A 59 -4.36 5.88 2.02
N ALA A 60 -5.15 6.18 3.04
CA ALA A 60 -5.92 5.17 3.79
C ALA A 60 -6.94 4.46 2.89
N GLY A 61 -7.56 5.18 1.95
CA GLY A 61 -8.43 4.61 0.93
C GLY A 61 -7.75 3.58 0.02
N LEU A 62 -6.41 3.60 -0.09
CA LEU A 62 -5.66 2.61 -0.87
C LEU A 62 -5.47 1.28 -0.14
N LEU A 63 -5.59 1.23 1.19
CA LEU A 63 -5.32 0.02 1.96
C LEU A 63 -6.26 -1.12 1.55
N GLU A 64 -7.56 -0.84 1.40
CA GLU A 64 -8.53 -1.85 0.97
C GLU A 64 -8.25 -2.31 -0.47
N ARG A 65 -7.82 -1.40 -1.36
CA ARG A 65 -7.45 -1.76 -2.74
C ARG A 65 -6.22 -2.68 -2.76
N VAL A 66 -5.18 -2.36 -1.99
CA VAL A 66 -4.00 -3.20 -1.80
C VAL A 66 -4.38 -4.56 -1.25
N ARG A 67 -5.28 -4.61 -0.25
CA ARG A 67 -5.79 -5.85 0.32
C ARG A 67 -6.48 -6.71 -0.74
N LEU A 68 -7.37 -6.14 -1.56
CA LEU A 68 -8.05 -6.86 -2.64
C LEU A 68 -7.05 -7.41 -3.68
N VAL A 69 -6.04 -6.64 -4.07
CA VAL A 69 -5.00 -7.10 -4.99
C VAL A 69 -4.22 -8.28 -4.40
N CYS A 70 -3.82 -8.19 -3.13
CA CYS A 70 -3.12 -9.27 -2.44
C CYS A 70 -3.99 -10.54 -2.29
N MET A 71 -5.28 -10.39 -1.97
CA MET A 71 -6.22 -11.52 -1.86
C MET A 71 -6.38 -12.24 -3.20
N GLU A 72 -6.58 -11.48 -4.28
CA GLU A 72 -6.77 -12.06 -5.60
C GLU A 72 -5.47 -12.68 -6.15
N ALA A 73 -4.31 -12.07 -5.88
CA ALA A 73 -3.01 -12.65 -6.18
C ALA A 73 -2.78 -13.98 -5.44
N GLN A 74 -3.11 -14.04 -4.15
CA GLN A 74 -3.05 -15.28 -3.35
C GLN A 74 -4.03 -16.33 -3.87
N ARG A 75 -5.23 -15.94 -4.30
CA ARG A 75 -6.22 -16.87 -4.88
C ARG A 75 -5.74 -17.48 -6.19
N ARG A 76 -5.03 -16.71 -7.03
CA ARG A 76 -4.53 -17.17 -8.34
C ARG A 76 -3.24 -17.98 -8.24
N SER A 77 -2.36 -17.62 -7.32
CA SER A 77 -1.12 -18.32 -7.07
C SER A 77 -0.87 -18.39 -5.56
N PRO A 78 -1.48 -19.38 -4.87
CA PRO A 78 -1.31 -19.57 -3.44
C PRO A 78 0.17 -19.68 -3.09
N ASN A 79 0.63 -18.86 -2.14
CA ASN A 79 2.03 -18.79 -1.79
C ASN A 79 2.24 -18.50 -0.30
N ASP A 80 2.69 -19.53 0.42
CA ASP A 80 3.03 -19.43 1.85
C ASP A 80 4.51 -19.09 2.07
N GLY A 81 5.31 -19.07 0.99
CA GLY A 81 6.72 -18.72 0.97
C GLY A 81 6.98 -17.28 0.52
N LEU A 82 8.19 -17.05 0.02
CA LEU A 82 8.66 -15.73 -0.45
C LEU A 82 9.05 -15.71 -1.92
N ASP A 83 8.93 -16.86 -2.58
CA ASP A 83 9.27 -16.97 -3.99
C ASP A 83 8.26 -16.18 -4.82
N ILE A 84 8.71 -15.30 -5.69
CA ILE A 84 7.81 -14.46 -6.48
C ILE A 84 7.31 -15.28 -7.68
N PRO A 85 5.99 -15.55 -7.81
CA PRO A 85 5.47 -16.24 -8.98
C PRO A 85 5.74 -15.43 -10.24
N VAL A 86 6.29 -16.05 -11.29
CA VAL A 86 6.67 -15.36 -12.53
C VAL A 86 5.47 -14.60 -13.13
N ALA A 87 4.31 -15.25 -13.21
CA ALA A 87 3.05 -14.66 -13.67
C ALA A 87 2.66 -13.41 -12.86
N LEU A 88 2.82 -13.43 -11.54
CA LEU A 88 2.43 -12.30 -10.67
C LEU A 88 3.60 -11.38 -10.31
N SER A 89 4.73 -11.48 -11.01
CA SER A 89 5.93 -10.69 -10.72
C SER A 89 5.71 -9.19 -10.89
N GLY A 90 4.90 -8.79 -11.89
CA GLY A 90 4.48 -7.41 -12.11
C GLY A 90 3.67 -6.85 -10.93
N VAL A 91 2.70 -7.63 -10.44
CA VAL A 91 1.87 -7.28 -9.27
C VAL A 91 2.75 -7.09 -8.03
N HIS A 92 3.59 -8.07 -7.71
CA HIS A 92 4.48 -8.00 -6.56
C HIS A 92 5.45 -6.80 -6.63
N ARG A 93 6.01 -6.53 -7.82
CA ARG A 93 6.91 -5.39 -8.03
C ARG A 93 6.19 -4.06 -7.81
N ALA A 94 4.97 -3.92 -8.32
CA ALA A 94 4.18 -2.70 -8.15
C ALA A 94 3.81 -2.47 -6.67
N LEU A 95 3.34 -3.51 -5.96
CA LEU A 95 3.05 -3.43 -4.52
C LEU A 95 4.29 -3.11 -3.68
N SER A 96 5.43 -3.70 -4.02
CA SER A 96 6.70 -3.42 -3.34
C SER A 96 7.12 -1.96 -3.49
N LYS A 97 6.96 -1.40 -4.70
CA LYS A 97 7.18 0.03 -4.95
C LYS A 97 6.20 0.88 -4.14
N ALA A 98 4.91 0.53 -4.15
CA ALA A 98 3.86 1.23 -3.38
C ALA A 98 4.22 1.34 -1.89
N GLY A 99 4.61 0.23 -1.26
CA GLY A 99 5.02 0.23 0.14
C GLY A 99 6.26 1.11 0.41
N ASN A 100 7.26 1.08 -0.47
CA ASN A 100 8.46 1.92 -0.32
C ASN A 100 8.13 3.41 -0.53
N SER A 101 7.37 3.75 -1.56
CA SER A 101 6.96 5.14 -1.81
C SER A 101 6.09 5.66 -0.68
N LEU A 102 5.23 4.84 -0.07
CA LEU A 102 4.46 5.22 1.11
C LEU A 102 5.37 5.54 2.31
N ALA A 103 6.39 4.71 2.56
CA ALA A 103 7.38 5.00 3.60
C ALA A 103 8.09 6.34 3.36
N THR A 104 8.53 6.61 2.12
CA THR A 104 9.16 7.91 1.78
C THR A 104 8.19 9.09 1.86
N THR A 105 6.89 8.85 1.68
CA THR A 105 5.84 9.86 1.84
C THR A 105 5.67 10.22 3.31
N ALA A 106 5.65 9.22 4.19
CA ALA A 106 5.61 9.42 5.64
C ALA A 106 6.88 10.13 6.16
N GLU A 107 8.06 9.78 5.63
CA GLU A 107 9.32 10.47 5.96
C GLU A 107 9.29 11.95 5.54
N ALA A 108 8.77 12.26 4.35
CA ALA A 108 8.62 13.64 3.91
C ALA A 108 7.67 14.44 4.81
N ALA A 109 6.57 13.84 5.26
CA ALA A 109 5.67 14.47 6.23
C ALA A 109 6.38 14.72 7.58
N ALA A 110 7.19 13.76 8.04
CA ALA A 110 7.97 13.92 9.27
C ALA A 110 8.99 15.05 9.16
N MET A 111 9.64 15.19 8.01
CA MET A 111 10.58 16.29 7.75
C MET A 111 9.88 17.65 7.76
N LEU A 112 8.68 17.76 7.20
CA LEU A 112 7.89 18.99 7.27
C LEU A 112 7.53 19.34 8.72
N ARG A 113 7.10 18.34 9.50
CA ARG A 113 6.79 18.53 10.93
C ARG A 113 7.97 19.06 11.74
N LEU A 114 9.19 18.62 11.43
CA LEU A 114 10.42 19.02 12.13
C LEU A 114 11.04 20.31 11.61
N ALA A 115 10.53 20.87 10.50
CA ALA A 115 11.09 22.08 9.92
C ALA A 115 10.88 23.27 10.86
N VAL A 116 11.94 24.06 11.05
CA VAL A 116 11.91 25.28 11.88
C VAL A 116 11.86 26.49 10.95
N GLY A 117 10.82 27.32 11.07
CA GLY A 117 10.59 28.50 10.24
C GLY A 117 9.47 28.32 9.21
N PRO A 118 9.17 29.35 8.41
CA PRO A 118 8.05 29.31 7.45
C PRO A 118 8.26 28.16 6.44
N ILE A 119 7.29 27.24 6.34
CA ILE A 119 7.30 26.16 5.36
C ILE A 119 6.83 26.74 4.01
N PRO A 120 7.71 26.98 3.02
CA PRO A 120 7.37 27.81 1.87
C PRO A 120 6.38 27.16 0.89
N VAL A 121 6.12 25.86 1.02
CA VAL A 121 5.37 25.03 0.04
C VAL A 121 4.34 24.09 0.68
N GLY A 122 4.03 24.24 1.96
CA GLY A 122 3.09 23.37 2.69
C GLY A 122 3.37 21.87 2.46
N ALA A 123 2.31 21.08 2.33
CA ALA A 123 2.37 19.64 2.09
C ALA A 123 2.65 19.25 0.61
N ALA A 124 2.97 20.19 -0.29
CA ALA A 124 3.13 19.90 -1.73
C ALA A 124 4.24 18.87 -2.03
N SER A 125 5.30 18.84 -1.22
CA SER A 125 6.36 17.83 -1.34
C SER A 125 5.86 16.42 -0.99
N VAL A 126 4.99 16.30 0.02
CA VAL A 126 4.36 15.05 0.44
C VAL A 126 3.34 14.60 -0.61
N ARG A 127 2.54 15.53 -1.15
CA ARG A 127 1.56 15.27 -2.21
C ARG A 127 2.20 14.61 -3.44
N ARG A 128 3.30 15.16 -3.95
CA ARG A 128 4.05 14.55 -5.09
C ARG A 128 4.54 13.13 -4.81
N ARG A 129 4.83 12.80 -3.56
CA ARG A 129 5.24 11.42 -3.19
C ARG A 129 4.04 10.49 -3.08
N ALA A 130 2.93 11.00 -2.53
CA ALA A 130 1.67 10.28 -2.49
C ALA A 130 1.19 9.90 -3.91
N GLU A 131 1.32 10.79 -4.90
CA GLU A 131 1.04 10.52 -6.32
C GLU A 131 1.75 9.26 -6.84
N SER A 132 3.01 9.04 -6.44
CA SER A 132 3.72 7.81 -6.79
C SER A 132 3.08 6.57 -6.17
N VAL A 133 2.58 6.65 -4.94
CA VAL A 133 1.86 5.56 -4.27
C VAL A 133 0.57 5.22 -5.03
N PHE A 134 -0.23 6.24 -5.38
CA PHE A 134 -1.46 6.06 -6.17
C PHE A 134 -1.17 5.35 -7.50
N GLN A 135 -0.15 5.83 -8.22
CA GLN A 135 0.23 5.23 -9.50
C GLN A 135 0.65 3.78 -9.33
N GLN A 136 1.45 3.45 -8.32
CA GLN A 136 1.95 2.09 -8.11
C GLN A 136 0.86 1.12 -7.66
N VAL A 137 -0.14 1.58 -6.89
CA VAL A 137 -1.31 0.77 -6.57
C VAL A 137 -2.15 0.52 -7.82
N ALA A 138 -2.38 1.54 -8.65
CA ALA A 138 -3.05 1.38 -9.93
C ALA A 138 -2.29 0.44 -10.88
N ASP A 139 -0.95 0.50 -10.90
CA ASP A 139 -0.11 -0.43 -11.68
C ASP A 139 -0.30 -1.88 -11.21
N ALA A 140 -0.39 -2.11 -9.89
CA ALA A 140 -0.61 -3.44 -9.34
C ALA A 140 -1.98 -4.02 -9.76
N GLU A 141 -3.03 -3.20 -9.73
CA GLU A 141 -4.36 -3.58 -10.20
C GLU A 141 -4.39 -3.89 -11.70
N ARG A 142 -3.69 -3.09 -12.52
CA ARG A 142 -3.58 -3.34 -13.96
C ARG A 142 -2.87 -4.65 -14.26
N HIS A 143 -1.70 -4.90 -13.65
CA HIS A 143 -0.99 -6.17 -13.82
C HIS A 143 -1.82 -7.37 -13.36
N LEU A 144 -2.57 -7.22 -12.28
CA LEU A 144 -3.47 -8.27 -11.81
C LEU A 144 -4.60 -8.53 -12.83
N SER A 145 -5.11 -7.50 -13.51
CA SER A 145 -6.16 -7.66 -14.53
C SER A 145 -5.62 -8.30 -15.82
N GLU A 146 -4.42 -7.92 -16.25
CA GLU A 146 -3.72 -8.44 -17.43
C GLU A 146 -3.45 -9.95 -17.31
N GLU A 147 -2.97 -10.41 -16.15
CA GLU A 147 -2.75 -11.83 -15.86
C GLU A 147 -4.06 -12.64 -15.83
N GLY A 148 -5.20 -11.99 -15.60
CA GLY A 148 -6.52 -12.64 -15.68
C GLY A 148 -7.04 -12.80 -17.11
N SER A 149 -6.39 -12.11 -18.06
CA SER A 149 -6.77 -12.05 -19.48
C SER A 149 -5.79 -12.81 -20.39
N GLY A 150 -4.78 -13.48 -19.82
CA GLY A 150 -3.79 -14.27 -20.55
C GLY A 150 -4.44 -15.41 -21.35
N PRO A 151 -3.89 -15.76 -22.53
CA PRO A 151 -4.56 -16.62 -23.50
C PRO A 151 -4.83 -18.01 -22.89
N GLN A 152 -6.11 -18.41 -22.91
CA GLN A 152 -6.51 -19.80 -22.72
C GLN A 152 -5.65 -20.65 -23.65
N HIS A 153 -4.81 -21.50 -23.08
CA HIS A 153 -3.98 -22.44 -23.82
C HIS A 153 -4.92 -23.27 -24.72
N LEU A 154 -5.00 -22.92 -26.01
CA LEU A 154 -5.68 -23.71 -27.01
C LEU A 154 -4.99 -25.08 -27.03
N GLY A 155 -5.63 -26.06 -26.39
CA GLY A 155 -5.24 -27.44 -26.50
C GLY A 155 -5.30 -27.82 -27.97
N ILE A 156 -4.15 -28.10 -28.56
CA ILE A 156 -4.04 -28.78 -29.84
C ILE A 156 -4.20 -30.27 -29.53
N PRO A 157 -5.30 -30.94 -29.94
CA PRO A 157 -5.34 -32.39 -29.92
C PRO A 157 -4.44 -32.90 -31.05
N GLY A 158 -3.43 -33.69 -30.68
CA GLY A 158 -2.72 -34.59 -31.59
C GLY A 158 -3.38 -35.96 -31.63
#